data_AF-Q08UH7-F1
#
_entry.id   AF-Q08UH7-F1
#
_cell.length_a   1.000
_cell.length_b   1.000
_cell.length_c   1.000
_cell.angle_alpha   90.00
_cell.angle_beta   90.00
_cell.angle_gamma   90.00
#
_symmetry.space_group_name_H-M   'P 1'
#
loop_
_entity.id
_entity.type
_entity.pdbx_description
1 polymer ?
#
loop_
_entity_poly.entity_id
_entity_poly.type
_entity_poly.pdbx_seq_one_letter_code
_entity_poly.pdbx_strand_id
1 'polypeptide(L)'
;MAEDDRPLTGTAGYVDWRLCGALSRVLQQGFFVGAKDDWLLLPSDGRLPFPRIFAVGLGRRRGLGTESLAQSLAGAARVLTKAKVESVALEIPGGGPVDEAAQATALREHFLPGFKGKNVSILADKALAKLLSNRKS
;
A
#
# COMPACT_ATOMS: atom_id res chain seq x y z
N MET A 1 3.07 0.60 -4.82
CA MET A 1 3.50 1.67 -5.73
C MET A 1 4.10 1.05 -6.97
N ALA A 2 3.71 1.49 -8.16
CA ALA A 2 4.23 0.95 -9.40
C ALA A 2 5.55 1.63 -9.81
N GLU A 3 6.33 0.95 -10.65
CA GLU A 3 7.58 1.47 -11.23
C GLU A 3 7.35 2.77 -12.02
N ASP A 4 6.26 2.79 -12.78
CA ASP A 4 5.83 3.85 -13.69
C ASP A 4 4.90 4.89 -13.04
N ASP A 5 4.65 4.81 -11.73
CA ASP A 5 3.96 5.87 -10.97
C ASP A 5 4.89 7.08 -10.80
N ARG A 6 5.07 7.83 -11.89
CA ARG A 6 5.93 9.02 -11.97
C ARG A 6 5.17 10.14 -12.70
N PRO A 7 4.96 11.32 -12.08
CA PRO A 7 5.33 11.68 -10.69
C PRO A 7 4.54 10.90 -9.63
N LEU A 8 5.02 10.94 -8.38
CA LEU A 8 4.28 10.37 -7.25
C LEU A 8 2.93 11.07 -7.09
N THR A 9 1.85 10.30 -6.99
CA THR A 9 0.48 10.79 -6.81
C THR A 9 -0.18 10.10 -5.62
N GLY A 10 -1.42 10.50 -5.27
CA GLY A 10 -2.18 9.89 -4.18
C GLY A 10 -1.47 9.98 -2.83
N THR A 11 -1.56 8.92 -2.03
CA THR A 11 -0.93 8.87 -0.70
C THR A 11 0.60 8.88 -0.81
N ALA A 12 1.20 8.26 -1.83
CA ALA A 12 2.65 8.29 -2.02
C ALA A 12 3.16 9.73 -2.24
N GLY A 13 2.47 10.52 -3.06
CA GLY A 13 2.77 11.94 -3.26
C GLY A 13 2.58 12.78 -1.98
N TYR A 14 1.51 12.54 -1.23
CA TYR A 14 1.28 13.21 0.05
C TYR A 14 2.36 12.90 1.10
N VAL A 15 2.75 11.63 1.21
CA VAL A 15 3.83 11.20 2.11
C VAL A 15 5.15 11.85 1.70
N ASP A 16 5.48 11.83 0.41
CA ASP A 16 6.71 12.45 -0.08
C ASP A 16 6.76 13.95 0.20
N TRP A 17 5.64 14.67 -0.02
CA TRP A 17 5.53 16.08 0.32
C TRP A 17 5.77 16.33 1.82
N ARG A 18 5.16 15.51 2.69
CA ARG A 18 5.36 15.61 4.15
C ARG A 18 6.79 15.29 4.59
N LEU A 19 7.48 14.43 3.85
CA LEU A 19 8.88 14.11 4.07
C LEU A 19 9.85 15.00 3.27
N CYS A 20 9.39 16.13 2.74
CA CYS A 20 10.21 17.08 2.00
C CYS A 20 10.98 16.44 0.83
N GLY A 21 10.34 15.52 0.10
CA GLY A 21 10.93 14.84 -1.06
C GLY A 21 11.79 13.63 -0.72
N ALA A 22 11.76 13.11 0.51
CA ALA A 22 12.61 11.98 0.90
C ALA A 22 12.34 10.73 0.07
N LEU A 23 11.07 10.39 -0.19
CA LEU A 23 10.72 9.24 -1.02
C LEU A 23 11.13 9.46 -2.47
N SER A 24 10.96 10.67 -3.00
CA SER A 24 11.47 11.04 -4.33
C SER A 24 12.99 10.90 -4.44
N ARG A 25 13.77 11.29 -3.42
CA ARG A 25 15.23 11.11 -3.41
C ARG A 25 15.61 9.63 -3.42
N VAL A 26 14.94 8.80 -2.62
CA VAL A 26 15.18 7.35 -2.60
C VAL A 26 14.91 6.73 -3.98
N LEU A 27 13.86 7.18 -4.66
CA LEU A 27 13.54 6.76 -6.03
C LEU A 27 14.60 7.20 -7.05
N GLN A 28 15.03 8.46 -6.97
CA GLN A 28 16.06 9.01 -7.87
C GLN A 28 17.42 8.34 -7.68
N GLN A 29 17.74 7.90 -6.45
CA GLN A 29 18.96 7.16 -6.12
C GLN A 29 18.89 5.68 -6.55
N GLY A 30 17.72 5.19 -6.97
CA GLY A 30 17.52 3.79 -7.35
C GLY A 30 17.54 2.81 -6.18
N PHE A 31 17.48 3.30 -4.93
CA PHE A 31 17.43 2.43 -3.75
C PHE A 31 16.09 1.70 -3.62
N PHE A 32 15.01 2.36 -4.04
CA PHE A 32 13.70 1.78 -4.26
C PHE A 32 13.26 2.22 -5.65
N VAL A 33 12.72 1.31 -6.45
CA VAL A 33 12.21 1.67 -7.79
C VAL A 33 10.73 1.33 -7.93
N GLY A 34 10.19 0.51 -7.03
CA GLY A 34 8.82 0.02 -7.08
C GLY A 34 8.67 -1.24 -7.93
N ALA A 35 9.77 -1.96 -8.16
CA ALA A 35 9.76 -3.25 -8.85
C ALA A 35 8.91 -4.28 -8.09
N LYS A 36 8.49 -5.35 -8.76
CA LYS A 36 7.73 -6.40 -8.08
C LYS A 36 8.57 -6.96 -6.92
N ASP A 37 7.94 -7.07 -5.75
CA ASP A 37 8.58 -7.53 -4.51
C ASP A 37 9.76 -6.65 -4.03
N ASP A 38 9.79 -5.38 -4.45
CA ASP A 38 10.67 -4.36 -3.91
C ASP A 38 10.06 -3.79 -2.61
N TRP A 39 10.82 -3.68 -1.53
CA TRP A 39 10.29 -3.28 -0.23
C TRP A 39 11.13 -2.17 0.37
N LEU A 40 10.45 -1.13 0.85
CA LEU A 40 11.08 0.02 1.47
C LEU A 40 10.41 0.34 2.81
N LEU A 41 11.22 0.46 3.86
CA LEU A 41 10.79 0.97 5.15
C LEU A 41 11.48 2.32 5.39
N LEU A 42 10.69 3.38 5.55
CA LEU A 42 11.18 4.71 5.88
C LEU A 42 10.70 5.13 7.27
N PRO A 43 11.56 5.78 8.07
CA PRO A 43 11.09 6.50 9.23
C PRO A 43 10.31 7.75 8.78
N SER A 44 9.33 8.18 9.58
CA SER A 44 8.63 9.44 9.34
C SER A 44 9.31 10.65 9.98
N ASP A 45 10.30 10.43 10.84
CA ASP A 45 11.04 11.45 11.60
C ASP A 45 10.12 12.49 12.28
N GLY A 46 8.95 12.05 12.76
CA GLY A 46 7.97 12.89 13.43
C GLY A 46 7.17 13.82 12.51
N ARG A 47 7.36 13.75 11.18
CA ARG A 47 6.61 14.54 10.18
C ARG A 47 5.17 14.07 9.98
N LEU A 48 4.87 12.83 10.40
CA LEU A 48 3.58 12.18 10.31
C LEU A 48 3.24 11.54 11.66
N PRO A 49 1.93 11.39 11.99
CA PRO A 49 1.49 10.81 13.27
C PRO A 49 1.85 9.33 13.42
N PHE A 50 2.19 8.65 12.33
CA PHE A 50 2.73 7.29 12.34
C PHE A 50 4.26 7.33 12.19
N PRO A 51 5.01 6.48 12.93
CA PRO A 51 6.48 6.57 13.00
C PRO A 51 7.21 5.97 11.79
N ARG A 52 6.53 5.11 11.02
CA ARG A 52 7.12 4.31 9.94
C ARG A 52 6.20 4.26 8.74
N ILE A 53 6.80 4.31 7.57
CA ILE A 53 6.14 4.19 6.26
C ILE A 53 6.69 2.96 5.58
N PHE A 54 5.79 2.11 5.10
CA PHE A 54 6.15 0.90 4.39
C PHE A 54 5.64 0.99 2.96
N ALA A 55 6.56 0.98 1.99
CA ALA A 55 6.25 1.00 0.57
C ALA A 55 6.55 -0.37 -0.03
N VAL A 56 5.58 -0.86 -0.81
CA VAL A 56 5.65 -2.14 -1.52
C VAL A 56 5.64 -1.86 -3.00
N GLY A 57 6.64 -2.37 -3.70
CA GLY A 57 6.77 -2.31 -5.13
C GLY A 57 5.86 -3.33 -5.80
N LEU A 58 5.03 -2.84 -6.72
CA LEU A 58 4.02 -3.62 -7.43
C LEU A 58 4.49 -4.01 -8.84
N GLY A 59 5.68 -3.58 -9.25
CA GLY A 59 6.15 -3.68 -10.61
C GLY A 59 5.49 -2.65 -11.53
N ARG A 60 5.49 -2.92 -12.83
CA ARG A 60 4.85 -2.04 -13.83
C ARG A 60 3.33 -2.08 -13.72
N ARG A 61 2.68 -0.93 -13.85
CA ARG A 61 1.23 -0.76 -13.71
C ARG A 61 0.43 -1.59 -14.71
N ARG A 62 0.92 -1.74 -15.95
CA ARG A 62 0.31 -2.61 -16.97
C ARG A 62 0.36 -4.09 -16.63
N GLY A 63 1.33 -4.51 -15.80
CA GLY A 63 1.48 -5.90 -15.34
C GLY A 63 0.76 -6.19 -14.03
N LEU A 64 0.18 -5.17 -13.39
CA LEU A 64 -0.55 -5.33 -12.13
C LEU A 64 -1.92 -5.97 -12.42
N GLY A 65 -2.03 -7.26 -12.14
CA GLY A 65 -3.27 -8.03 -12.14
C GLY A 65 -3.75 -8.40 -10.74
N THR A 66 -4.95 -8.97 -10.67
CA THR A 66 -5.58 -9.41 -9.42
C THR A 66 -4.69 -10.36 -8.62
N GLU A 67 -4.05 -11.33 -9.28
CA GLU A 67 -3.18 -12.29 -8.60
C GLU A 67 -1.91 -11.64 -8.03
N SER A 68 -1.25 -10.75 -8.81
CA SER A 68 -0.07 -10.04 -8.33
C SER A 68 -0.39 -9.09 -7.17
N LEU A 69 -1.59 -8.48 -7.16
CA LEU A 69 -2.05 -7.66 -6.04
C LEU A 69 -2.29 -8.52 -4.80
N ALA A 70 -2.97 -9.67 -4.95
CA ALA A 70 -3.18 -10.63 -3.88
C ALA A 70 -1.87 -11.11 -3.25
N GLN A 71 -0.88 -11.47 -4.07
CA GLN A 71 0.46 -11.87 -3.61
C GLN A 71 1.14 -10.74 -2.81
N SER A 72 1.08 -9.50 -3.32
CA SER A 72 1.68 -8.34 -2.65
C SER A 72 1.03 -8.06 -1.30
N LEU A 73 -0.30 -8.15 -1.21
CA LEU A 73 -1.07 -7.97 0.02
C LEU A 73 -0.80 -9.08 1.05
N ALA A 74 -0.74 -10.34 0.60
CA ALA A 74 -0.36 -11.47 1.46
C ALA A 74 1.06 -11.30 2.02
N GLY A 75 2.00 -10.88 1.18
CA GLY A 75 3.36 -10.56 1.59
C GLY A 75 3.40 -9.45 2.63
N ALA A 76 2.67 -8.36 2.40
CA ALA A 76 2.63 -7.22 3.30
C ALA A 76 2.04 -7.60 4.67
N ALA A 77 0.93 -8.35 4.68
CA ALA A 77 0.36 -8.88 5.92
C ALA A 77 1.36 -9.75 6.66
N ARG A 78 2.02 -10.70 5.98
CA ARG A 78 3.03 -11.57 6.60
C ARG A 78 4.17 -10.78 7.23
N VAL A 79 4.71 -9.77 6.54
CA VAL A 79 5.80 -8.93 7.05
C VAL A 79 5.35 -8.14 8.27
N LEU A 80 4.20 -7.47 8.20
CA LEU A 80 3.70 -6.63 9.27
C LEU A 80 3.28 -7.44 10.52
N THR A 81 2.71 -8.63 10.32
CA THR A 81 2.43 -9.58 11.42
C THR A 81 3.73 -10.01 12.11
N LYS A 82 4.76 -10.39 11.35
CA LYS A 82 6.09 -10.73 11.90
C LYS A 82 6.73 -9.56 12.65
N ALA A 83 6.53 -8.34 12.17
CA ALA A 83 6.98 -7.11 12.81
C ALA A 83 6.12 -6.70 14.03
N LYS A 84 5.12 -7.50 14.42
CA LYS A 84 4.20 -7.25 15.55
C LYS A 84 3.53 -5.87 15.46
N VAL A 85 3.16 -5.45 14.25
CA VAL A 85 2.43 -4.20 14.03
C VAL A 85 0.99 -4.37 14.52
N GLU A 86 0.52 -3.44 15.35
CA GLU A 86 -0.84 -3.44 15.93
C GLU A 86 -1.83 -2.51 15.19
N SER A 87 -1.30 -1.54 14.45
CA SER A 87 -2.10 -0.57 13.69
C SER A 87 -1.43 -0.24 12.37
N VAL A 88 -2.20 -0.27 11.29
CA VAL A 88 -1.72 0.09 9.95
C VAL A 88 -2.75 0.94 9.21
N ALA A 89 -2.26 1.95 8.50
CA ALA A 89 -3.00 2.62 7.46
C ALA A 89 -2.41 2.21 6.11
N LEU A 90 -3.24 1.79 5.15
CA LEU A 90 -2.78 1.43 3.81
C LEU A 90 -3.63 2.04 2.71
N GLU A 91 -2.99 2.38 1.60
CA GLU A 91 -3.61 2.71 0.32
C GLU A 91 -3.37 1.54 -0.64
N ILE A 92 -4.40 1.15 -1.39
CA ILE A 92 -4.26 0.28 -2.56
C ILE A 92 -4.31 1.21 -3.78
N PRO A 93 -3.28 1.21 -4.64
CA PRO A 93 -3.29 2.06 -5.83
C PRO A 93 -4.55 1.81 -6.67
N GLY A 94 -5.34 2.86 -6.85
CA GLY A 94 -6.52 2.86 -7.69
C GLY A 94 -6.19 3.05 -9.18
N GLY A 95 -7.09 2.58 -10.03
CA GLY A 95 -6.97 2.70 -11.48
C GLY A 95 -5.94 1.75 -12.10
N GLY A 96 -6.22 1.29 -13.31
CA GLY A 96 -5.42 0.28 -14.01
C GLY A 96 -6.25 -0.97 -14.30
N PRO A 97 -5.61 -2.14 -14.49
CA PRO A 97 -6.30 -3.37 -14.89
C PRO A 97 -7.09 -4.05 -13.77
N VAL A 98 -6.87 -3.65 -12.51
CA VAL A 98 -7.55 -4.21 -11.34
C VAL A 98 -8.66 -3.26 -10.91
N ASP A 99 -9.90 -3.72 -11.01
CA ASP A 99 -11.07 -2.98 -10.56
C ASP A 99 -11.23 -2.98 -9.03
N GLU A 100 -12.12 -2.13 -8.52
CA GLU A 100 -12.35 -1.94 -7.09
C GLU A 100 -12.90 -3.21 -6.41
N ALA A 101 -13.62 -4.06 -7.15
CA ALA A 101 -14.14 -5.33 -6.63
C ALA A 101 -13.02 -6.33 -6.38
N ALA A 102 -12.10 -6.48 -7.34
CA ALA A 102 -10.90 -7.30 -7.22
C ALA A 102 -9.97 -6.78 -6.11
N GLN A 103 -9.82 -5.45 -5.98
CA GLN A 103 -9.07 -4.85 -4.85
C GLN A 103 -9.71 -5.20 -3.50
N ALA A 104 -11.03 -5.06 -3.38
CA ALA A 104 -11.75 -5.35 -2.15
C ALA A 104 -11.64 -6.84 -1.76
N THR A 105 -11.75 -7.75 -2.73
CA THR A 105 -11.58 -9.19 -2.52
C THR A 105 -10.15 -9.51 -2.08
N ALA A 106 -9.14 -9.02 -2.82
CA ALA A 106 -7.74 -9.27 -2.49
C ALA A 106 -7.37 -8.77 -1.08
N LEU A 107 -7.87 -7.58 -0.70
CA LEU A 107 -7.67 -7.04 0.64
C LEU A 107 -8.28 -7.91 1.74
N ARG A 108 -9.51 -8.37 1.54
CA ARG A 108 -10.24 -9.21 2.51
C ARG A 108 -9.63 -10.57 2.70
N GLU A 109 -9.22 -11.20 1.60
CA GLU A 109 -8.76 -12.59 1.63
C GLU A 109 -7.28 -12.70 1.98
N HIS A 110 -6.46 -11.71 1.60
CA HIS A 110 -5.01 -11.84 1.71
C HIS A 110 -4.36 -10.88 2.71
N PHE A 111 -5.01 -9.75 3.06
CA PHE A 111 -4.42 -8.79 4.00
C PHE A 111 -5.08 -8.83 5.39
N LEU A 112 -6.40 -8.63 5.43
CA LEU A 112 -7.15 -8.49 6.70
C LEU A 112 -7.00 -9.67 7.67
N PRO A 113 -6.89 -10.94 7.24
CA PRO A 113 -6.73 -12.06 8.17
C PRO A 113 -5.47 -11.96 9.03
N GLY A 114 -4.39 -11.33 8.51
CA GLY A 114 -3.15 -11.08 9.26
C GLY A 114 -3.28 -10.02 10.36
N PHE A 115 -4.39 -9.28 10.39
CA PHE A 115 -4.69 -8.20 11.32
C PHE A 115 -5.99 -8.45 12.11
N LYS A 116 -6.41 -9.70 12.29
CA LYS A 116 -7.57 -10.03 13.11
C LYS A 116 -7.38 -9.51 14.55
N GLY A 117 -8.31 -8.66 15.01
CA GLY A 117 -8.24 -8.02 16.33
C GLY A 117 -7.31 -6.80 16.42
N LYS A 118 -6.79 -6.33 15.28
CA LYS A 118 -5.89 -5.18 15.15
C LYS A 118 -6.56 -4.03 14.39
N ASN A 119 -5.93 -2.86 14.41
CA ASN A 119 -6.48 -1.67 13.77
C ASN A 119 -6.00 -1.56 12.32
N VAL A 120 -6.93 -1.59 11.37
CA VAL A 120 -6.63 -1.37 9.95
C VAL A 120 -7.46 -0.20 9.44
N SER A 121 -6.78 0.82 8.94
CA SER A 121 -7.40 1.97 8.26
C SER A 121 -7.08 1.89 6.77
N ILE A 122 -8.09 2.03 5.92
CA ILE A 122 -7.92 1.91 4.47
C ILE A 122 -8.14 3.28 3.85
N LEU A 123 -7.09 3.79 3.20
CA LEU A 123 -7.13 4.99 2.38
C LEU A 123 -7.66 4.57 1.01
N ALA A 124 -8.96 4.67 0.86
CA ALA A 124 -9.69 4.24 -0.33
C ALA A 124 -10.53 5.40 -0.89
N ASP A 125 -10.81 5.35 -2.19
CA ASP A 125 -11.87 6.16 -2.75
C ASP A 125 -13.26 5.70 -2.24
N LYS A 126 -14.29 6.47 -2.58
CA LYS A 126 -15.67 6.20 -2.13
C LYS A 126 -16.21 4.86 -2.62
N ALA A 127 -15.80 4.37 -3.80
CA ALA A 127 -16.31 3.13 -4.39
C ALA A 127 -15.75 1.91 -3.64
N LEU A 128 -14.43 1.88 -3.45
CA LEU A 128 -13.77 0.83 -2.66
C LEU A 128 -14.24 0.86 -1.20
N ALA A 129 -14.39 2.05 -0.60
CA ALA A 129 -14.91 2.18 0.77
C ALA A 129 -16.33 1.61 0.91
N LYS A 130 -17.23 1.88 -0.06
CA LYS A 130 -18.58 1.33 -0.07
C LYS A 130 -18.56 -0.19 -0.17
N LEU A 131 -17.76 -0.76 -1.07
CA LEU A 131 -17.62 -2.21 -1.21
C LEU A 131 -17.17 -2.85 0.10
N LEU A 132 -16.19 -2.25 0.80
CA LEU A 132 -15.67 -2.73 2.07
C LEU A 132 -16.71 -2.67 3.20
N SER A 133 -17.54 -1.63 3.25
CA SER A 133 -18.59 -1.45 4.26
C SER A 133 -19.81 -2.37 4.10
N ASN A 134 -20.10 -2.84 2.88
CA ASN A 134 -21.38 -3.48 2.54
C ASN A 134 -21.59 -4.91 3.08
N ARG A 135 -20.75 -5.37 4.01
CA ARG A 135 -20.96 -6.61 4.77
C ARG A 135 -20.60 -6.40 6.25
N LYS A 136 -21.45 -5.63 6.94
CA LYS A 136 -21.85 -6.01 8.29
C LYS A 136 -23.20 -6.71 8.17
N SER A 137 -23.18 -8.03 8.03
CA SER A 137 -24.32 -8.90 8.32
C SER A 137 -23.80 -10.18 8.94
#